data_AF-S9URA9-F1
#
_entry.id   AF-S9URA9-F1
#
_cell.length_a   1.000
_cell.length_b   1.000
_cell.length_c   1.000
_cell.angle_alpha   90.00
_cell.angle_beta   90.00
_cell.angle_gamma   90.00
#
_symmetry.space_group_name_H-M   'P 1'
#
loop_
_entity.id
_entity.type
_entity.pdbx_description
1 polymer ?
#
loop_
_entity_poly.entity_id
_entity_poly.type
_entity_poly.pdbx_seq_one_letter_code
_entity_poly.pdbx_strand_id
1 'polypeptide(L)'
;MSWLIVACLLDKLHLQFYVDKRVDACALRGCVSSVALEPNSCMLCKHYMIQTVFTLYSLAFKWHLDYCVPTSYLVTILPHTKAQQRVLLAATIAEEVALLKKLKFNCFVTLEQITKLTDNFLTRDESHDFMKTLL
;
A
#
# COMPACT_ATOMS: atom_id res chain seq x y z
N MET A 1 -9.53 6.85 -9.38
CA MET A 1 -8.96 5.52 -9.67
C MET A 1 -7.77 5.18 -8.79
N SER A 2 -6.66 5.92 -8.89
CA SER A 2 -5.40 5.55 -8.22
C SER A 2 -5.50 5.39 -6.70
N TRP A 3 -6.35 6.17 -6.03
CA TRP A 3 -6.57 6.05 -4.58
C TRP A 3 -7.24 4.73 -4.17
N LEU A 4 -8.11 4.15 -5.00
CA LEU A 4 -8.73 2.84 -4.74
C LEU A 4 -7.73 1.72 -4.92
N ILE A 5 -6.85 1.85 -5.91
CA ILE A 5 -5.75 0.93 -6.13
C ILE A 5 -4.80 0.99 -4.92
N VAL A 6 -4.50 2.18 -4.39
CA VAL A 6 -3.75 2.35 -3.14
C VAL A 6 -4.44 1.65 -1.97
N ALA A 7 -5.76 1.82 -1.82
CA ALA A 7 -6.52 1.14 -0.77
C ALA A 7 -6.46 -0.40 -0.91
N CYS A 8 -6.57 -0.92 -2.14
CA CYS A 8 -6.41 -2.35 -2.41
C CYS A 8 -4.99 -2.85 -2.12
N LEU A 9 -3.96 -2.05 -2.42
CA LEU A 9 -2.57 -2.40 -2.12
C LEU A 9 -2.31 -2.36 -0.60
N LEU A 10 -2.89 -1.41 0.13
CA LEU A 10 -2.87 -1.36 1.59
C LEU A 10 -3.52 -2.61 2.20
N ASP A 11 -4.69 -3.01 1.68
CA ASP A 11 -5.38 -4.22 2.15
C ASP A 11 -4.53 -5.48 1.91
N LYS A 12 -3.90 -5.60 0.73
CA LYS A 12 -2.95 -6.68 0.43
C LYS A 12 -1.75 -6.68 1.37
N LEU A 13 -1.18 -5.52 1.67
CA LEU A 13 -0.07 -5.40 2.61
C LEU A 13 -0.47 -5.83 4.03
N HIS A 14 -1.64 -5.41 4.48
CA HIS A 14 -2.18 -5.82 5.78
C HIS A 14 -2.43 -7.33 5.85
N LEU A 15 -3.01 -7.90 4.79
CA LEU A 15 -3.29 -9.33 4.72
C LEU A 15 -2.00 -10.15 4.69
N GLN A 16 -0.99 -9.74 3.92
CA GLN A 16 0.32 -10.40 3.92
C GLN A 16 0.99 -10.32 5.29
N PHE A 17 0.99 -9.15 5.92
CA PHE A 17 1.53 -9.00 7.26
C PHE A 17 0.83 -9.92 8.27
N TYR A 18 -0.50 -10.02 8.19
CA TYR A 18 -1.28 -10.89 9.05
C TYR A 18 -0.96 -12.38 8.81
N VAL A 19 -0.82 -12.78 7.55
CA VAL A 19 -0.44 -14.15 7.17
C VAL A 19 0.96 -14.47 7.67
N ASP A 20 1.95 -13.61 7.40
CA ASP A 20 3.33 -13.81 7.84
C ASP A 20 3.40 -13.93 9.37
N LYS A 21 2.71 -13.05 10.10
CA LYS A 21 2.64 -13.12 11.58
C LYS A 21 2.00 -14.42 12.07
N ARG A 22 0.98 -14.93 11.38
CA ARG A 22 0.33 -16.21 11.71
C ARG A 22 1.20 -17.41 11.36
N VAL A 23 1.90 -17.37 10.23
CA VAL A 23 2.84 -18.42 9.80
C VAL A 23 4.01 -18.49 10.78
N ASP A 24 4.58 -17.35 11.18
CA ASP A 24 5.64 -17.29 12.18
C ASP A 24 5.18 -17.81 13.54
N ALA A 25 3.97 -17.45 13.99
CA ALA A 25 3.39 -17.98 15.22
C ALA A 25 3.15 -19.50 15.16
N CYS A 26 2.81 -20.05 14.00
CA CYS A 26 2.65 -21.49 13.79
C CYS A 26 4.02 -22.21 13.68
N ALA A 27 5.01 -21.61 13.03
CA ALA A 27 6.37 -22.14 12.91
C ALA A 27 7.08 -22.18 14.27
N LEU A 28 6.88 -21.14 15.10
CA LEU A 28 7.39 -21.07 16.47
C LEU A 28 6.66 -22.01 17.44
N ARG A 29 5.48 -22.54 17.07
CA ARG A 29 4.76 -23.54 17.89
C ARG A 29 5.44 -24.91 17.93
N GLY A 30 6.42 -25.15 17.06
CA GLY A 30 7.34 -26.30 17.13
C GLY A 30 8.57 -26.09 18.03
N CYS A 31 8.84 -24.84 18.45
CA CYS A 31 10.00 -24.47 19.27
C CYS A 31 9.52 -23.70 20.51
N VAL A 32 9.27 -24.40 21.61
CA VAL A 32 8.89 -23.76 22.88
C VAL A 32 10.09 -23.00 23.43
N SER A 33 10.06 -21.66 23.37
CA SER A 33 10.72 -20.79 24.35
C SER A 33 10.05 -19.42 24.32
N SER A 34 9.65 -18.95 25.50
CA SER A 34 9.01 -17.68 25.78
C SER A 34 9.77 -16.48 25.22
N VAL A 35 9.20 -15.80 24.24
CA VAL A 35 9.42 -14.36 24.06
C VAL A 35 8.04 -13.74 23.94
N ALA A 36 7.66 -12.97 24.96
CA ALA A 36 6.45 -12.15 24.93
C ALA A 36 6.57 -11.17 23.75
N LEU A 37 5.94 -11.51 22.63
CA LEU A 37 5.90 -10.65 21.45
C LEU A 37 4.81 -9.59 21.66
N GLU A 38 5.27 -8.40 22.00
CA GLU A 38 4.54 -7.13 22.03
C GLU A 38 3.49 -7.04 20.89
N PRO A 39 2.21 -6.69 21.18
CA PRO A 39 1.13 -6.76 20.19
C PRO A 39 1.18 -5.72 19.05
N ASN A 40 2.14 -4.81 19.01
CA ASN A 40 1.93 -3.48 18.40
C ASN A 40 2.64 -3.19 17.05
N SER A 41 3.29 -4.15 16.39
CA SER A 41 4.05 -3.83 15.16
C SER A 41 3.22 -3.64 13.88
N CYS A 42 1.88 -3.77 13.95
CA CYS A 42 0.97 -3.53 12.82
C CYS A 42 0.33 -2.14 12.82
N MET A 43 0.72 -1.23 13.70
CA MET A 43 0.40 0.17 13.44
C MET A 43 1.37 0.64 12.37
N LEU A 44 0.86 0.93 11.17
CA LEU A 44 1.37 2.05 10.38
C LEU A 44 1.52 3.22 11.36
N CYS A 45 2.72 3.38 11.91
CA CYS A 45 3.00 4.48 12.83
C CYS A 45 2.53 5.74 12.11
N LYS A 46 1.66 6.55 12.72
CA LYS A 46 1.04 7.71 12.07
C LYS A 46 2.06 8.60 11.32
N HIS A 47 3.30 8.62 11.80
CA HIS A 47 4.42 9.31 11.19
C HIS A 47 4.88 8.74 9.83
N TYR A 48 4.83 7.42 9.64
CA TYR A 48 5.20 6.73 8.41
C TYR A 48 4.02 6.55 7.45
N MET A 49 2.78 6.70 7.94
CA MET A 49 1.58 6.50 7.12
C MET A 49 1.54 7.41 5.88
N ILE A 50 1.92 8.68 6.01
CA ILE A 50 1.92 9.63 4.88
C ILE A 50 2.93 9.18 3.81
N GLN A 51 4.13 8.81 4.23
CA GLN A 51 5.21 8.35 3.36
C GLN A 51 4.82 7.04 2.65
N THR A 52 4.27 6.08 3.39
CA THR A 52 3.79 4.81 2.83
C THR A 52 2.65 5.01 1.84
N VAL A 53 1.67 5.89 2.15
CA VAL A 53 0.57 6.21 1.23
C VAL A 53 1.09 6.87 -0.04
N PHE A 54 2.03 7.82 0.07
CA PHE A 54 2.66 8.45 -1.09
C PHE A 54 3.41 7.44 -1.96
N THR A 55 4.17 6.53 -1.34
CA THR A 55 4.89 5.47 -2.05
C THR A 55 3.92 4.51 -2.75
N LEU A 56 2.84 4.09 -2.08
CA LEU A 56 1.81 3.25 -2.70
C LEU A 56 1.09 3.95 -3.84
N TYR A 57 0.85 5.26 -3.71
CA TYR A 57 0.30 6.07 -4.78
C TYR A 57 1.23 6.10 -5.99
N SER A 58 2.53 6.28 -5.76
CA SER A 58 3.53 6.22 -6.84
C SER A 58 3.57 4.84 -7.52
N LEU A 59 3.43 3.76 -6.75
CA LEU A 59 3.36 2.38 -7.26
C LEU A 59 2.09 2.14 -8.09
N ALA A 60 0.94 2.62 -7.60
CA ALA A 60 -0.32 2.52 -8.32
C ALA A 60 -0.22 3.23 -9.68
N PHE A 61 0.41 4.40 -9.72
CA PHE A 61 0.65 5.13 -10.97
C PHE A 61 1.53 4.36 -11.95
N LYS A 62 2.57 3.68 -11.48
CA LYS A 62 3.49 2.91 -12.35
C LYS A 62 2.87 1.64 -12.92
N TRP A 63 1.99 0.99 -12.16
CA TRP A 63 1.50 -0.35 -12.50
C TRP A 63 0.13 -0.37 -13.20
N HIS A 64 -0.66 0.70 -13.04
CA HIS A 64 -2.07 0.71 -13.47
C HIS A 64 -2.43 1.83 -14.45
N LEU A 65 -1.46 2.67 -14.83
CA LEU A 65 -1.65 3.66 -15.89
C LEU A 65 -0.81 3.27 -17.10
N ASP A 66 -1.33 3.57 -18.29
CA ASP A 66 -0.66 3.29 -19.57
C ASP A 66 0.62 4.11 -19.79
N TYR A 67 0.89 5.08 -18.91
CA TYR A 67 2.04 5.97 -18.98
C TYR A 67 2.94 5.86 -17.75
N CYS A 68 4.23 5.60 -18.01
CA CYS A 68 5.26 5.51 -16.97
C CYS A 68 5.54 6.89 -16.35
N VAL A 69 4.95 7.18 -15.19
CA VAL A 69 5.30 8.37 -14.40
C VAL A 69 6.48 8.05 -13.48
N PRO A 70 7.63 8.73 -13.60
CA PRO A 70 8.75 8.52 -12.70
C PRO A 70 8.44 9.10 -11.32
N THR A 71 8.87 8.41 -10.25
CA THR A 71 8.70 8.88 -8.85
C THR A 71 9.28 10.27 -8.64
N SER A 72 10.37 10.61 -9.34
CA SER A 72 10.97 11.95 -9.30
C SER A 72 10.00 13.04 -9.73
N TYR A 73 9.17 12.79 -10.75
CA TYR A 73 8.17 13.74 -11.20
C TYR A 73 7.11 13.98 -10.12
N LEU A 74 6.58 12.90 -9.52
CA LEU A 74 5.60 13.01 -8.44
C LEU A 74 6.15 13.80 -7.24
N VAL A 75 7.42 13.58 -6.89
CA VAL A 75 8.08 14.31 -5.80
C VAL A 75 8.28 15.79 -6.13
N THR A 76 8.56 16.15 -7.39
CA THR A 76 8.74 17.55 -7.79
C THR A 76 7.47 18.40 -7.73
N ILE A 77 6.30 17.77 -7.79
CA ILE A 77 4.99 18.46 -7.68
C ILE A 77 4.70 18.88 -6.23
N LEU A 78 5.33 18.22 -5.25
CA LEU A 78 5.09 18.52 -3.84
C LEU A 78 5.67 19.89 -3.46
N PRO A 79 4.97 20.66 -2.61
CA PRO A 79 5.36 22.02 -2.21
C PRO A 79 6.50 21.99 -1.17
N HIS A 80 7.63 21.45 -1.56
CA HIS A 80 8.83 21.28 -0.74
C HIS A 80 10.04 21.93 -1.40
N THR A 81 11.05 22.26 -0.61
CA THR A 81 12.33 22.75 -1.14
C THR A 81 13.06 21.64 -1.90
N LYS A 82 13.93 22.00 -2.85
CA LYS A 82 14.72 21.01 -3.63
C LYS A 82 15.52 20.04 -2.75
N ALA A 83 16.04 20.52 -1.61
CA ALA A 83 16.76 19.69 -0.66
C ALA A 83 15.85 18.64 -0.01
N GLN A 84 14.66 19.05 0.45
CA GLN A 84 13.64 18.15 1.00
C GLN A 84 13.12 17.16 -0.05
N GLN A 85 12.91 17.61 -1.30
CA GLN A 85 12.50 16.75 -2.40
C GLN A 85 13.51 15.63 -2.67
N ARG A 86 14.82 15.90 -2.60
CA ARG A 86 15.84 14.85 -2.76
C ARG A 86 15.79 13.81 -1.63
N VAL A 87 15.62 14.27 -0.39
CA VAL A 87 15.49 13.36 0.77
C VAL A 87 14.23 12.51 0.62
N LEU A 88 13.10 13.14 0.25
CA LEU A 88 11.83 12.46 0.05
C LEU A 88 11.92 11.44 -1.09
N LEU A 89 12.56 11.78 -2.20
CA LEU A 89 12.77 10.87 -3.32
C LEU A 89 13.59 9.64 -2.90
N ALA A 90 14.70 9.85 -2.19
CA ALA A 90 15.54 8.75 -1.71
C ALA A 90 14.77 7.84 -0.74
N ALA A 91 14.02 8.42 0.20
CA ALA A 91 13.17 7.69 1.13
C ALA A 91 12.07 6.89 0.40
N THR A 92 11.41 7.52 -0.59
CA THR A 92 10.34 6.91 -1.38
C THR A 92 10.87 5.73 -2.20
N ILE A 93 12.03 5.85 -2.83
CA ILE A 93 12.64 4.74 -3.59
C ILE A 93 12.99 3.57 -2.66
N ALA A 94 13.58 3.86 -1.49
CA ALA A 94 13.94 2.83 -0.52
C ALA A 94 12.69 2.09 0.00
N GLU A 95 11.63 2.84 0.31
CA GLU A 95 10.36 2.27 0.75
C GLU A 95 9.66 1.50 -0.38
N GLU A 96 9.69 2.00 -1.61
CA GLU A 96 9.09 1.35 -2.78
C GLU A 96 9.63 -0.07 -2.96
N VAL A 97 10.96 -0.22 -2.89
CA VAL A 97 11.61 -1.53 -2.99
C VAL A 97 11.20 -2.45 -1.83
N ALA A 98 11.08 -1.91 -0.61
CA ALA A 98 10.65 -2.70 0.55
C ALA A 98 9.19 -3.18 0.41
N LEU A 99 8.28 -2.30 -0.05
CA LEU A 99 6.87 -2.63 -0.27
C LEU A 99 6.71 -3.63 -1.41
N LEU A 100 7.45 -3.48 -2.51
CA LEU A 100 7.45 -4.44 -3.61
C LEU A 100 7.87 -5.84 -3.15
N LYS A 101 8.93 -5.93 -2.34
CA LYS A 101 9.38 -7.21 -1.77
C LYS A 101 8.32 -7.83 -0.88
N LYS A 102 7.69 -7.04 0.00
CA LYS A 102 6.59 -7.52 0.86
C LYS A 102 5.42 -8.05 0.01
N LEU A 103 5.00 -7.26 -0.99
CA LEU A 103 3.97 -7.63 -1.96
C LEU A 103 4.36 -8.79 -2.88
N LYS A 104 5.58 -9.34 -2.76
CA LYS A 104 6.12 -10.37 -3.66
C LYS A 104 6.01 -9.94 -5.13
N PHE A 105 6.19 -8.65 -5.38
CA PHE A 105 6.04 -7.99 -6.68
C PHE A 105 4.65 -8.11 -7.32
N ASN A 106 3.63 -8.56 -6.57
CA ASN A 106 2.26 -8.62 -7.04
C ASN A 106 1.50 -7.33 -6.70
N CYS A 107 1.69 -6.31 -7.53
CA CYS A 107 0.98 -5.03 -7.43
C CYS A 107 -0.26 -4.95 -8.32
N PHE A 108 -0.61 -6.03 -9.01
CA PHE A 108 -1.80 -6.07 -9.86
C PHE A 108 -3.06 -6.04 -8.99
N VAL A 109 -4.08 -5.29 -9.41
CA VAL A 109 -5.35 -5.09 -8.70
C VAL A 109 -6.43 -5.36 -9.72
N THR A 110 -7.30 -6.32 -9.42
CA THR A 110 -8.41 -6.66 -10.31
C THR A 110 -9.60 -5.73 -10.08
N LEU A 111 -10.46 -5.57 -11.09
CA LEU A 111 -11.71 -4.84 -10.94
C LEU A 111 -12.57 -5.41 -9.80
N GLU A 112 -12.60 -6.74 -9.64
CA GLU A 112 -13.30 -7.42 -8.54
C GLU A 112 -12.79 -6.98 -7.15
N GLN A 113 -11.48 -6.79 -6.99
CA GLN A 113 -10.90 -6.30 -5.73
C GLN A 113 -11.35 -4.86 -5.44
N ILE A 114 -11.42 -4.03 -6.48
CA ILE A 114 -11.92 -2.66 -6.36
C ILE A 114 -13.40 -2.67 -6.00
N THR A 115 -14.23 -3.48 -6.68
CA THR A 115 -15.67 -3.58 -6.43
C THR A 115 -15.98 -4.07 -5.01
N LYS A 116 -15.28 -5.11 -4.53
CA LYS A 116 -15.42 -5.58 -3.14
C LYS A 116 -15.04 -4.52 -2.12
N LEU A 117 -14.01 -3.73 -2.41
CA LEU A 117 -13.59 -2.65 -1.53
C LEU A 117 -14.65 -1.54 -1.54
N THR A 118 -15.16 -1.13 -2.70
CA THR A 118 -16.23 -0.12 -2.79
C THR A 118 -17.52 -0.59 -2.13
N ASP A 119 -17.92 -1.86 -2.25
CA ASP A 119 -19.14 -2.37 -1.61
C ASP A 119 -19.05 -2.40 -0.07
N ASN A 120 -17.83 -2.48 0.47
CA ASN A 120 -17.62 -2.45 1.92
C ASN A 120 -17.57 -1.02 2.49
N PHE A 121 -17.30 0.00 1.66
CA PHE A 121 -17.09 1.39 2.12
C PHE A 121 -18.11 2.40 1.59
N LEU A 122 -18.75 2.12 0.45
CA LEU A 122 -19.77 2.97 -0.17
C LEU A 122 -21.14 2.36 0.04
N THR A 123 -22.15 3.21 0.15
CA THR A 123 -23.54 2.76 0.08
C THR A 123 -23.89 2.30 -1.34
N ARG A 124 -24.95 1.48 -1.51
CA ARG A 124 -25.35 0.92 -2.81
C ARG A 124 -25.56 1.98 -3.90
N ASP A 125 -26.10 3.14 -3.53
CA ASP A 125 -26.37 4.23 -4.47
C ASP A 125 -25.07 4.91 -4.92
N GLU A 126 -24.12 5.12 -4.00
CA GLU A 126 -22.78 5.65 -4.29
C GLU A 126 -21.94 4.67 -5.12
N SER A 127 -22.06 3.36 -4.86
CA SER A 127 -21.39 2.29 -5.61
C SER A 127 -21.85 2.25 -7.08
N HIS A 128 -23.16 2.34 -7.33
CA HIS A 128 -23.72 2.27 -8.68
C HIS A 128 -23.31 3.47 -9.55
N ASP A 129 -23.32 4.68 -9.01
CA ASP A 129 -22.87 5.88 -9.74
C ASP A 129 -21.34 5.87 -9.95
N PHE A 130 -20.60 5.32 -8.99
CA PHE A 130 -19.15 5.17 -9.09
C PHE A 130 -18.73 4.15 -10.17
N MET A 131 -19.39 2.98 -10.22
CA MET A 131 -19.13 1.95 -11.23
C MET A 131 -19.48 2.41 -12.65
N LYS A 132 -20.50 3.26 -12.82
CA LYS A 132 -20.83 3.89 -14.11
C LYS A 132 -19.78 4.88 -14.61
N THR A 133 -19.00 5.46 -13.71
CA THR A 133 -17.90 6.38 -14.05
C THR A 133 -16.60 5.61 -14.35
N LEU A 134 -16.58 4.31 -14.04
CA LEU A 134 -15.44 3.40 -14.14
C LEU A 134 -15.39 2.60 -15.45
N LEU A 135 -16.56 2.37 -16.06
CA LEU A 135 -16.77 1.73 -17.37
C LEU A 135 -16.95 2.77 -18.47
#